data_AF-A0A969LC64-F1
#
_entry.id   AF-A0A969LC64-F1
#
_cell.length_a   1.000
_cell.length_b   1.000
_cell.length_c   1.000
_cell.angle_alpha   90.00
_cell.angle_beta   90.00
_cell.angle_gamma   90.00
#
_symmetry.space_group_name_H-M   'P 1'
#
loop_
_entity.id
_entity.type
_entity.pdbx_description
1 polymer ?
#
loop_
_entity_poly.entity_id
_entity_poly.type
_entity_poly.pdbx_seq_one_letter_code
_entity_poly.pdbx_strand_id
1 'polypeptide(L)' 'MPNPMKSRRVLTAALLGTCLVSVAAARQAADLIVSGDYVVTMDANQPVVKDGAVAVKDGRIVAVGARTQVAAA' A
#
# COMPACT_ATOMS: atom_id res chain seq x y z
N MET A 1 41.30 51.30 -11.08
CA MET A 1 41.65 50.38 -9.99
C MET A 1 40.52 49.37 -9.80
N PRO A 2 40.79 48.07 -10.02
CA PRO A 2 39.85 46.97 -9.81
C PRO A 2 39.75 46.62 -8.31
N ASN A 3 38.61 46.13 -7.85
CA ASN A 3 38.56 45.36 -6.61
C ASN A 3 37.66 44.10 -6.76
N PRO A 4 38.05 42.96 -6.16
CA PRO A 4 37.73 41.63 -6.66
C PRO A 4 36.60 40.90 -5.91
N MET A 5 36.07 39.91 -6.62
CA MET A 5 35.33 38.73 -6.20
C MET A 5 35.35 38.35 -4.69
N LYS A 6 34.16 38.17 -4.11
CA LYS A 6 33.84 37.15 -3.08
C LYS A 6 32.39 36.70 -3.32
N SER A 7 32.18 35.68 -4.14
CA SER A 7 32.17 34.24 -3.76
C SER A 7 31.05 33.86 -2.80
N ARG A 8 30.17 33.00 -3.33
CA ARG A 8 29.41 31.93 -2.67
C ARG A 8 28.29 32.32 -1.70
N ARG A 9 27.06 32.01 -2.14
CA ARG A 9 26.01 31.20 -1.46
C ARG A 9 24.75 31.31 -2.32
N VAL A 10 24.68 30.55 -3.41
CA VAL A 10 23.88 29.30 -3.51
C VAL A 10 22.43 29.52 -3.06
N LEU A 11 21.59 29.82 -4.06
CA LEU A 11 20.39 29.07 -4.44
C LEU A 11 19.47 28.63 -3.29
N THR A 12 18.41 29.41 -3.03
CA THR A 12 17.27 28.98 -2.21
C THR A 12 15.96 29.04 -2.99
N ALA A 13 15.34 27.87 -3.06
CA ALA A 13 13.90 27.64 -2.92
C ALA A 13 12.96 28.04 -4.07
N ALA A 14 12.79 27.11 -5.01
CA ALA A 14 11.53 26.93 -5.74
C ALA A 14 11.29 25.43 -6.04
N LEU A 15 11.08 24.63 -4.98
CA LEU A 15 10.49 23.29 -5.03
C LEU A 15 9.13 23.35 -4.33
N LEU A 16 8.10 23.80 -5.04
CA LEU A 16 6.70 23.80 -4.57
C LEU A 16 5.78 23.30 -5.69
N GLY A 17 6.09 22.11 -6.18
CA GLY A 17 5.31 21.40 -7.20
C GLY A 17 5.21 19.93 -6.82
N THR A 18 4.67 19.64 -5.64
CA THR A 18 4.43 18.27 -5.17
C THR A 18 3.27 17.67 -5.96
N CYS A 19 3.60 16.81 -6.91
CA CYS A 19 2.66 15.94 -7.59
C CYS A 19 2.11 14.94 -6.57
N LEU A 20 0.82 15.04 -6.24
CA LEU A 20 0.08 14.04 -5.48
C LEU A 20 -0.18 12.83 -6.40
N VAL A 21 0.86 12.03 -6.63
CA VAL A 21 0.70 10.73 -7.27
C VAL A 21 0.03 9.81 -6.25
N SER A 22 -1.28 9.64 -6.38
CA SER A 22 -2.01 8.63 -5.62
C SER A 22 -1.63 7.25 -6.18
N VAL A 23 -0.76 6.52 -5.48
CA VAL A 23 -0.46 5.13 -5.81
C VAL A 23 -1.70 4.31 -5.46
N ALA A 24 -2.54 4.03 -6.45
CA ALA A 24 -3.57 3.02 -6.31
C ALA A 24 -2.87 1.66 -6.19
N ALA A 25 -2.99 1.00 -5.03
CA ALA A 25 -2.45 -0.34 -4.83
C ALA A 25 -3.04 -1.26 -5.92
N ALA A 26 -2.18 -1.87 -6.73
CA ALA A 26 -2.61 -2.75 -7.80
C ALA A 26 -3.34 -3.96 -7.20
N ARG A 27 -4.51 -4.26 -7.75
CA ARG A 27 -5.30 -5.44 -7.41
C ARG A 27 -4.58 -6.70 -7.91
N GLN A 28 -4.54 -7.75 -7.11
CA GLN A 28 -3.81 -8.98 -7.43
C GLN A 28 -4.83 -10.11 -7.66
N ALA A 29 -5.00 -10.51 -8.92
CA ALA A 29 -5.97 -11.55 -9.29
C ALA A 29 -5.73 -12.86 -8.52
N ALA A 30 -6.80 -13.41 -7.96
CA ALA A 30 -6.82 -14.69 -7.25
C ALA A 30 -7.46 -15.80 -8.09
N ASP A 31 -7.04 -17.05 -7.88
CA ASP A 31 -7.66 -18.22 -8.51
C ASP A 31 -8.91 -18.69 -7.73
N LEU A 32 -8.89 -18.49 -6.41
CA LEU A 32 -9.96 -18.88 -5.49
C LEU A 32 -10.13 -17.82 -4.40
N ILE A 33 -11.38 -17.46 -4.12
CA ILE A 33 -11.76 -16.68 -2.95
C ILE A 33 -12.73 -17.51 -2.11
N VAL A 34 -12.35 -17.76 -0.86
CA VAL A 34 -13.21 -18.45 0.12
C VAL A 34 -13.77 -17.41 1.08
N SER A 35 -15.09 -17.29 1.12
CA SER A 35 -15.80 -16.35 2.00
C SER A 35 -16.51 -17.09 3.12
N GLY A 36 -16.58 -16.47 4.31
CA GLY A 36 -17.32 -17.02 5.44
C GLY A 36 -17.70 -15.94 6.44
N ASP A 37 -18.54 -16.30 7.41
CA ASP A 37 -18.94 -15.37 8.47
C ASP A 37 -17.80 -15.12 9.46
N TYR A 38 -16.89 -16.09 9.60
CA TYR A 38 -15.71 -15.99 10.44
C TYR A 38 -14.51 -16.62 9.73
N VAL A 39 -13.41 -15.88 9.67
CA VAL A 39 -12.08 -16.39 9.31
C VAL A 39 -11.22 -16.33 10.56
N VAL A 40 -10.86 -17.49 11.09
CA VAL A 40 -9.94 -17.59 12.23
C VAL A 40 -8.53 -17.66 11.69
N THR A 41 -7.66 -16.75 12.13
CA THR A 41 -6.25 -16.73 11.77
C THR A 41 -5.42 -17.13 13.00
N MET A 42 -4.21 -17.62 12.76
CA MET A 42 -3.23 -17.84 13.84
C MET A 42 -2.36 -16.60 14.08
N ASP A 43 -2.71 -15.45 13.48
CA ASP A 43 -2.02 -14.18 13.73
C ASP A 43 -2.39 -13.65 15.12
N ALA A 44 -1.38 -13.20 15.88
CA ALA A 44 -1.58 -12.72 17.24
C ALA A 44 -2.38 -11.40 17.33
N ASN A 45 -2.36 -10.58 16.28
CA ASN A 45 -3.00 -9.26 16.25
C ASN A 45 -4.46 -9.33 15.83
N GLN A 46 -4.81 -10.29 14.97
CA GLN A 46 -6.17 -10.43 14.46
C GLN A 46 -6.59 -11.91 14.34
N PRO A 47 -6.80 -12.58 15.48
CA PRO A 47 -7.07 -14.02 15.50
C PRO A 47 -8.41 -14.37 14.86
N VAL A 48 -9.35 -13.42 14.74
CA VAL A 48 -10.65 -13.64 14.10
C VAL A 48 -11.04 -12.43 13.27
N VAL A 49 -11.41 -12.67 12.02
CA VAL A 49 -12.03 -11.69 11.11
C VAL A 49 -13.49 -12.06 10.91
N LYS A 50 -14.41 -11.18 11.35
CA LYS A 50 -15.84 -11.33 11.08
C LYS A 50 -16.17 -10.88 9.66
N ASP A 51 -17.12 -11.55 9.02
CA ASP A 51 -17.46 -11.37 7.60
C ASP A 51 -16.19 -11.38 6.73
N GLY A 52 -15.40 -12.44 6.90
CA GLY A 52 -14.05 -12.53 6.33
C GLY A 52 -14.01 -13.28 5.01
N ALA A 53 -12.88 -13.15 4.32
CA ALA A 53 -12.52 -13.99 3.20
C ALA A 53 -11.00 -14.21 3.10
N VAL A 54 -10.61 -15.24 2.35
CA VAL A 54 -9.23 -15.60 2.03
C VAL A 54 -9.10 -15.73 0.52
N ALA A 55 -8.13 -15.03 -0.08
CA ALA A 55 -7.78 -15.15 -1.49
C ALA A 55 -6.54 -16.03 -1.67
N VAL A 56 -6.61 -16.93 -2.64
CA VAL A 56 -5.55 -17.88 -2.98
C VAL A 56 -5.14 -17.71 -4.44
N LYS A 57 -3.83 -17.63 -4.68
CA LYS A 57 -3.22 -17.58 -6.01
C LYS A 57 -2.05 -18.57 -6.08
N ASP A 58 -2.07 -19.46 -7.07
CA ASP A 58 -1.06 -20.50 -7.29
C ASP A 58 -0.77 -21.33 -6.03
N GLY A 59 -1.84 -21.65 -5.28
CA GLY A 59 -1.78 -22.42 -4.03
C GLY A 59 -1.27 -21.65 -2.80
N ARG A 60 -1.06 -20.33 -2.90
CA ARG A 60 -0.62 -19.48 -1.77
C ARG A 60 -1.70 -18.49 -1.36
N ILE A 61 -1.82 -18.26 -0.05
CA ILE A 61 -2.67 -17.20 0.49
C ILE A 61 -2.03 -15.85 0.17
N VAL A 62 -2.75 -15.01 -0.59
CA VAL A 62 -2.27 -13.68 -1.01
C VAL A 62 -2.99 -12.53 -0.30
N ALA A 63 -4.17 -12.80 0.27
CA ALA A 63 -4.87 -11.85 1.13
C ALA A 63 -5.78 -12.56 2.14
N VAL A 64 -5.90 -12.00 3.34
CA VAL A 64 -6.85 -12.39 4.38
C VAL A 64 -7.42 -11.10 4.97
N GLY A 65 -8.73 -11.02 5.12
CA GLY A 65 -9.36 -9.81 5.67
C GLY A 65 -10.87 -9.80 5.49
N ALA A 66 -11.47 -8.61 5.61
CA ALA A 66 -12.90 -8.43 5.40
C ALA A 66 -13.27 -8.85 3.97
N ARG A 67 -14.44 -9.49 3.82
CA ARG A 67 -14.93 -10.04 2.55
C ARG A 67 -14.89 -9.01 1.43
N THR A 68 -15.32 -7.78 1.70
CA THR A 68 -15.35 -6.71 0.70
C THR A 68 -13.96 -6.25 0.25
N GLN A 69 -12.96 -6.32 1.13
CA GLN A 69 -11.56 -5.99 0.80
C GLN A 69 -10.90 -7.09 -0.01
N VAL A 70 -11.26 -8.35 0.24
CA VAL A 70 -10.65 -9.52 -0.41
C VAL A 70 -11.37 -9.88 -1.71
N ALA A 71 -12.70 -9.81 -1.78
CA ALA A 71 -13.47 -9.96 -3.03
C ALA A 71 -13.13 -8.87 -4.05
N ALA A 72 -12.58 -7.79 -3.54
CA ALA A 72 -12.00 -6.78 -4.35
C ALA A 72 -10.78 -7.31 -5.14
N ALA A 73 -9.89 -8.07 -4.51
CA ALA A 73 -8.50 -8.37 -4.91
C ALA A 73 -8.33 -8.91 -6.34
#